data_AF-A0A7S2MAC3-F1
#
_entry.id   AF-A0A7S2MAC3-F1
#
_cell.length_a   1.000
_cell.length_b   1.000
_cell.length_c   1.000
_cell.angle_alpha   90.00
_cell.angle_beta   90.00
_cell.angle_gamma   90.00
#
_symmetry.space_group_name_H-M   'P 1'
#
loop_
_entity.id
_entity.type
_entity.pdbx_description
1 polymer ?
#
loop_
_entity_poly.entity_id
_entity_poly.type
_entity_poly.pdbx_seq_one_letter_code
_entity_poly.pdbx_strand_id
1 'polypeptide(L)'
;DSNLIAAMKAHGLGYKDLLDELCHIGSPGEMFTSAAPQDPTFWPLHGNAERFVQYLRLLKDEGLISMDETWDYEHGKDMGSDTGVVCEWSHVKSGSMEMPKCKKETCPGHKADDLLPFEGLMSHQESLYTNLGFYKMTHPDNENLPYVYDSLSYWEACYENSLYDQYLLTSKPQMPSEPVSDDLDDSVSSTNPDDSNPPTMPDDSNSVTDDSNSPTNPDDTNSLTNPDDSNSLTNPNDQSSVTDVDDPDDRGSDSASEDGSDSTSEDGSGSTSKHSTSKHSTSKHST
;
A
#
# COMPACT_ATOMS: atom_id res chain seq x y z
N ASP A 1 -15.57 20.60 1.36
CA ASP A 1 -14.97 21.17 0.14
C ASP A 1 -14.06 22.36 0.41
N SER A 2 -12.78 22.09 0.65
CA SER A 2 -11.74 23.10 0.54
C SER A 2 -11.66 23.55 -0.93
N ASN A 3 -12.15 24.75 -1.23
CA ASN A 3 -12.14 25.30 -2.59
C ASN A 3 -10.70 25.67 -2.99
N LEU A 4 -9.90 24.65 -3.32
CA LEU A 4 -8.52 24.77 -3.76
C LEU A 4 -8.40 25.77 -4.92
N ILE A 5 -9.36 25.75 -5.85
CA ILE A 5 -9.41 26.70 -6.97
C ILE A 5 -9.55 28.15 -6.48
N ALA A 6 -10.43 28.42 -5.51
CA ALA A 6 -10.55 29.75 -4.92
C ALA A 6 -9.32 30.14 -4.11
N ALA A 7 -8.70 29.20 -3.39
CA ALA A 7 -7.45 29.44 -2.67
C ALA A 7 -6.32 29.79 -3.64
N MET A 8 -6.11 28.99 -4.68
CA MET A 8 -5.14 29.25 -5.76
C MET A 8 -5.40 30.61 -6.40
N LYS A 9 -6.65 30.90 -6.76
CA LYS A 9 -7.03 32.19 -7.35
C LYS A 9 -6.77 33.37 -6.42
N ALA A 10 -6.99 33.23 -5.12
CA ALA A 10 -6.70 34.27 -4.13
C ALA A 10 -5.18 34.57 -4.03
N HIS A 11 -4.33 33.61 -4.39
CA HIS A 11 -2.89 33.75 -4.47
C HIS A 11 -2.38 34.07 -5.89
N GLY A 12 -3.27 34.31 -6.85
CA GLY A 12 -2.90 34.58 -8.23
C GLY A 12 -2.34 33.36 -8.97
N LEU A 13 -2.52 32.15 -8.43
CA LEU A 13 -2.09 30.89 -9.02
C LEU A 13 -3.17 30.35 -9.96
N GLY A 14 -2.76 29.95 -11.16
CA GLY A 14 -3.57 29.26 -12.14
C GLY A 14 -3.31 27.75 -12.17
N TYR A 15 -4.08 27.05 -13.01
CA TYR A 15 -3.89 25.60 -13.24
C TYR A 15 -2.48 25.27 -13.74
N LYS A 16 -1.88 26.15 -14.56
CA LYS A 16 -0.52 25.97 -15.06
C LYS A 16 0.52 26.01 -13.94
N ASP A 17 0.37 26.89 -12.96
CA ASP A 17 1.31 27.00 -11.83
C ASP A 17 1.22 25.77 -10.93
N LEU A 18 0.01 25.24 -10.69
CA LEU A 18 -0.16 23.97 -9.99
C LEU A 18 0.47 22.81 -10.76
N LEU A 19 0.22 22.74 -12.07
CA LEU A 19 0.81 21.69 -12.90
C LEU A 19 2.33 21.81 -12.94
N ASP A 20 2.87 23.01 -13.02
CA ASP A 20 4.31 23.28 -12.99
C ASP A 20 4.90 22.82 -11.65
N GLU A 21 4.27 23.14 -10.53
CA GLU A 21 4.71 22.67 -9.21
C GLU A 21 4.65 21.14 -9.09
N LEU A 22 3.59 20.51 -9.61
CA LEU A 22 3.46 19.04 -9.67
C LEU A 22 4.46 18.38 -10.62
N CYS A 23 4.98 19.10 -11.61
CA CYS A 23 6.07 18.65 -12.47
C CYS A 23 7.45 18.83 -11.82
N HIS A 24 7.55 19.66 -10.76
CA HIS A 24 8.78 19.97 -10.04
C HIS A 24 8.68 19.57 -8.57
N ILE A 25 8.23 18.34 -8.27
CA ILE A 25 8.10 17.77 -6.92
C ILE A 25 9.45 17.74 -6.14
N GLY A 26 10.54 18.22 -6.75
CA GLY A 26 11.86 18.29 -6.16
C GLY A 26 12.48 16.90 -6.10
N SER A 27 12.70 16.40 -4.88
CA SER A 27 13.18 15.04 -4.66
C SER A 27 12.01 14.16 -4.19
N PRO A 28 11.84 12.94 -4.74
CA PRO A 28 10.85 12.01 -4.23
C PRO A 28 11.09 11.78 -2.73
N GLY A 29 10.08 12.04 -1.91
CA GLY A 29 10.13 11.74 -0.48
C GLY A 29 10.04 10.23 -0.21
N GLU A 30 10.17 9.83 1.06
CA GLU A 30 10.19 8.42 1.47
C GLU A 30 8.96 7.64 0.98
N MET A 31 7.79 8.28 0.93
CA MET A 31 6.54 7.70 0.42
C MET A 31 6.63 7.13 -1.01
N PHE A 32 7.56 7.64 -1.83
CA PHE A 32 7.75 7.20 -3.22
C PHE A 32 8.81 6.09 -3.37
N THR A 33 9.41 5.63 -2.27
CA THR A 33 10.52 4.67 -2.29
C THR A 33 10.18 3.41 -1.50
N SER A 34 11.12 2.46 -1.44
CA SER A 34 11.00 1.27 -0.57
C SER A 34 10.97 1.61 0.92
N ALA A 35 11.28 2.84 1.31
CA ALA A 35 11.20 3.34 2.68
C ALA A 35 9.83 3.99 3.00
N ALA A 36 8.84 3.89 2.09
CA ALA A 36 7.49 4.41 2.31
C ALA A 36 6.86 4.04 3.67
N PRO A 37 7.04 2.81 4.22
CA PRO A 37 6.51 2.47 5.55
C PRO A 37 7.08 3.29 6.71
N GLN A 38 8.19 4.02 6.52
CA GLN A 38 8.78 4.92 7.52
C GLN A 38 8.03 6.26 7.62
N ASP A 39 7.27 6.64 6.58
CA ASP A 39 6.39 7.79 6.63
C ASP A 39 5.11 7.43 7.42
N PRO A 40 4.77 8.13 8.52
CA PRO A 40 3.59 7.83 9.31
C PRO A 40 2.27 7.89 8.53
N THR A 41 2.21 8.61 7.41
CA THR A 41 1.03 8.70 6.55
C THR A 41 0.77 7.43 5.73
N PHE A 42 1.76 6.52 5.63
CA PHE A 42 1.65 5.24 4.93
C PHE A 42 0.53 4.38 5.51
N TRP A 43 0.50 4.24 6.82
CA TRP A 43 -0.43 3.36 7.52
C TRP A 43 -1.91 3.75 7.35
N PRO A 44 -2.33 5.02 7.58
CA PRO A 44 -3.72 5.43 7.34
C PRO A 44 -4.09 5.42 5.85
N LEU A 45 -3.13 5.67 4.93
CA LEU A 45 -3.36 5.53 3.50
C LEU A 45 -3.70 4.08 3.14
N HIS A 46 -2.92 3.12 3.61
CA HIS A 46 -3.13 1.69 3.35
C HIS A 46 -4.38 1.14 4.03
N GLY A 47 -4.77 1.65 5.20
CA GLY A 47 -6.08 1.34 5.79
C GLY A 47 -7.23 1.77 4.88
N ASN A 48 -7.19 2.99 4.31
CA ASN A 48 -8.19 3.42 3.34
C ASN A 48 -8.18 2.60 2.04
N ALA A 49 -7.00 2.17 1.57
CA ALA A 49 -6.90 1.28 0.42
C ALA A 49 -7.56 -0.08 0.68
N GLU A 50 -7.39 -0.63 1.88
CA GLU A 50 -8.03 -1.88 2.28
C GLU A 50 -9.55 -1.74 2.40
N ARG A 51 -10.04 -0.64 3.00
CA ARG A 51 -11.46 -0.26 3.00
C ARG A 51 -12.05 -0.19 1.59
N PHE A 52 -11.32 0.40 0.65
CA PHE A 52 -11.74 0.49 -0.75
C PHE A 52 -11.88 -0.90 -1.38
N VAL A 53 -10.89 -1.78 -1.18
CA VAL A 53 -10.94 -3.17 -1.68
C VAL A 53 -12.11 -3.94 -1.05
N GLN A 54 -12.36 -3.81 0.26
CA GLN A 54 -13.51 -4.42 0.90
C GLN A 54 -14.83 -3.95 0.26
N TYR A 55 -14.98 -2.66 -0.02
CA TYR A 55 -16.20 -2.15 -0.65
C TYR A 55 -16.40 -2.69 -2.08
N LEU A 56 -15.35 -2.76 -2.90
CA LEU A 56 -15.45 -3.34 -4.24
C LEU A 56 -15.90 -4.81 -4.19
N ARG A 57 -15.40 -5.58 -3.23
CA ARG A 57 -15.80 -6.98 -3.04
C ARG A 57 -17.26 -7.10 -2.63
N LEU A 58 -17.74 -6.23 -1.73
CA LEU A 58 -19.15 -6.15 -1.36
C LEU A 58 -20.05 -5.85 -2.57
N LEU A 59 -19.69 -4.83 -3.38
CA LEU A 59 -20.45 -4.47 -4.58
C LEU A 59 -20.48 -5.61 -5.62
N LYS A 60 -19.39 -6.36 -5.73
CA LYS A 60 -19.30 -7.54 -6.59
C LYS A 60 -20.23 -8.66 -6.10
N ASP A 61 -20.25 -8.93 -4.80
CA ASP A 61 -21.15 -9.94 -4.21
C ASP A 61 -22.63 -9.57 -4.37
N GLU A 62 -22.94 -8.27 -4.33
CA GLU A 62 -24.26 -7.72 -4.65
C GLU A 62 -24.60 -7.76 -6.15
N GLY A 63 -23.64 -8.10 -7.01
CA GLY A 63 -23.82 -8.14 -8.47
C GLY A 63 -23.90 -6.75 -9.12
N LEU A 64 -23.47 -5.70 -8.43
CA LEU A 64 -23.50 -4.32 -8.91
C LEU A 64 -22.31 -3.96 -9.81
N ILE A 65 -21.18 -4.65 -9.64
CA ILE A 65 -19.99 -4.50 -10.48
C ILE A 65 -19.39 -5.87 -10.83
N SER A 66 -18.60 -5.93 -11.90
CA SER A 66 -17.69 -7.04 -12.15
C SER A 66 -16.33 -6.74 -11.52
N MET A 67 -15.81 -7.67 -10.72
CA MET A 67 -14.45 -7.61 -10.18
C MET A 67 -13.79 -8.96 -10.42
N ASP A 68 -12.66 -8.96 -11.13
CA ASP A 68 -11.84 -10.14 -11.30
C ASP A 68 -10.99 -10.34 -10.04
N GLU A 69 -11.20 -11.46 -9.37
CA GLU A 69 -10.46 -11.87 -8.17
C GLU A 69 -9.53 -13.05 -8.47
N THR A 70 -9.26 -13.36 -9.74
CA THR A 70 -8.15 -14.28 -10.04
C THR A 70 -6.86 -13.62 -9.61
N TRP A 71 -6.30 -14.10 -8.50
CA TRP A 71 -5.03 -13.63 -7.97
C TRP A 71 -3.91 -14.10 -8.89
N ASP A 72 -3.51 -13.25 -9.83
CA ASP A 72 -2.35 -13.45 -10.68
C ASP A 72 -1.49 -12.18 -10.67
N TYR A 73 -0.18 -12.35 -10.63
CA TYR A 73 0.75 -11.25 -10.75
C TYR A 73 1.28 -11.24 -12.19
N GLU A 74 0.79 -10.28 -12.97
CA GLU A 74 1.32 -10.02 -14.31
C GLU A 74 2.25 -8.81 -14.27
N HIS A 75 3.42 -8.95 -14.89
CA HIS A 75 4.36 -7.85 -14.98
C HIS A 75 3.80 -6.72 -15.85
N GLY A 76 3.70 -5.52 -15.27
CA GLY A 76 3.28 -4.33 -16.00
C GLY A 76 4.39 -3.84 -16.93
N LYS A 77 4.15 -3.79 -18.25
CA LYS A 77 5.16 -3.34 -19.22
C LYS A 77 5.52 -1.86 -19.10
N ASP A 78 4.60 -1.07 -18.55
CA ASP A 78 4.69 0.39 -18.49
C ASP A 78 4.78 0.92 -17.04
N MET A 79 5.07 0.04 -16.08
CA MET A 79 5.27 0.44 -14.68
C MET A 79 6.76 0.61 -14.39
N GLY A 80 7.20 1.85 -14.11
CA GLY A 80 8.62 2.13 -13.86
C GLY A 80 9.22 1.36 -12.68
N SER A 81 8.40 0.95 -11.71
CA SER A 81 8.81 0.14 -10.56
C SER A 81 8.86 -1.37 -10.86
N ASP A 82 8.14 -1.85 -11.87
CA ASP A 82 8.14 -3.26 -12.25
C ASP A 82 9.18 -3.52 -13.34
N THR A 83 10.42 -3.71 -12.91
CA THR A 83 11.52 -4.06 -13.81
C THR A 83 11.42 -5.50 -14.33
N GLY A 84 10.56 -6.33 -13.70
CA GLY A 84 10.52 -7.78 -13.87
C GLY A 84 11.83 -8.48 -13.57
N VAL A 85 12.71 -7.86 -12.78
CA VAL A 85 14.05 -8.35 -12.44
C VAL A 85 14.14 -8.56 -10.93
N VAL A 86 14.55 -9.76 -10.52
CA VAL A 86 14.82 -10.12 -9.13
C VAL A 86 16.31 -10.36 -8.95
N CYS A 87 16.90 -9.73 -7.96
CA CYS A 87 18.33 -9.86 -7.63
C CYS A 87 18.53 -10.78 -6.43
N GLU A 88 19.37 -11.81 -6.60
CA GLU A 88 19.72 -12.77 -5.56
C GLU A 88 20.96 -12.29 -4.78
N TRP A 89 20.73 -11.93 -3.52
CA TRP A 89 21.77 -11.42 -2.61
C TRP A 89 22.49 -12.53 -1.82
N SER A 90 22.00 -13.77 -1.87
CA SER A 90 22.51 -14.92 -1.09
C SER A 90 24.02 -15.19 -1.31
N HIS A 91 24.56 -14.75 -2.44
CA HIS A 91 25.96 -14.95 -2.82
C HIS A 91 26.86 -13.72 -2.58
N VAL A 92 26.26 -12.57 -2.24
CA VAL A 92 27.01 -11.34 -1.94
C VAL A 92 27.51 -11.43 -0.50
N LYS A 93 28.82 -11.31 -0.32
CA LYS A 93 29.40 -11.32 1.04
C LYS A 93 29.05 -10.03 1.75
N SER A 94 28.61 -10.12 3.00
CA SER A 94 28.38 -8.94 3.84
C SER A 94 29.67 -8.09 3.93
N GLY A 95 29.52 -6.78 3.76
CA GLY A 95 30.63 -5.82 3.70
C GLY A 95 31.42 -5.79 2.38
N SER A 96 31.03 -6.58 1.37
CA SER A 96 31.63 -6.50 0.03
C SER A 96 30.89 -5.51 -0.88
N MET A 97 31.58 -5.02 -1.92
CA MET A 97 31.01 -4.19 -2.99
C MET A 97 30.55 -5.03 -4.20
N GLU A 98 30.38 -6.34 -4.02
CA GLU A 98 29.94 -7.24 -5.10
C GLU A 98 28.44 -6.99 -5.39
N MET A 99 28.07 -6.93 -6.68
CA MET A 99 26.68 -6.81 -7.08
C MET A 99 25.98 -8.18 -7.08
N PRO A 100 24.69 -8.26 -6.70
CA PRO A 100 23.93 -9.50 -6.78
C PRO A 100 23.73 -9.92 -8.24
N LYS A 101 23.49 -11.21 -8.45
CA LYS A 101 23.06 -11.70 -9.77
C LYS A 101 21.57 -11.50 -9.90
N CYS A 102 21.15 -10.86 -10.99
CA CYS A 102 19.74 -10.61 -11.25
C CYS A 102 19.22 -11.45 -12.42
N LYS A 103 17.97 -11.89 -12.33
CA LYS A 103 17.27 -12.66 -13.37
C LYS A 103 15.87 -12.11 -13.58
N LYS A 104 15.31 -12.35 -14.77
CA LYS A 104 13.90 -12.05 -15.05
C LYS A 104 13.02 -13.03 -14.27
N GLU A 105 12.26 -12.53 -13.31
CA GLU A 105 11.40 -13.31 -12.42
C GLU A 105 10.43 -12.38 -11.70
N THR A 106 9.46 -12.95 -11.00
CA THR A 106 8.59 -12.27 -10.04
C THR A 106 9.20 -12.37 -8.64
N CYS A 107 9.29 -11.24 -7.93
CA CYS A 107 9.78 -11.22 -6.55
C CYS A 107 8.95 -12.17 -5.66
N PRO A 108 9.57 -12.88 -4.70
CA PRO A 108 8.82 -13.56 -3.64
C PRO A 108 7.91 -12.57 -2.91
N GLY A 109 6.69 -13.00 -2.58
CA GLY A 109 5.68 -12.18 -1.93
C GLY A 109 4.54 -11.70 -2.84
N HIS A 110 4.60 -11.97 -4.15
CA HIS A 110 3.56 -11.56 -5.11
C HIS A 110 2.60 -12.69 -5.52
N LYS A 111 2.95 -13.96 -5.28
CA LYS A 111 2.13 -15.10 -5.67
C LYS A 111 1.06 -15.40 -4.62
N ALA A 112 -0.01 -16.05 -5.05
CA ALA A 112 -1.14 -16.41 -4.19
C ALA A 112 -0.75 -17.29 -2.98
N ASP A 113 0.25 -18.16 -3.17
CA ASP A 113 0.76 -19.12 -2.20
C ASP A 113 1.99 -18.64 -1.42
N ASP A 114 2.52 -17.44 -1.74
CA ASP A 114 3.60 -16.84 -0.95
C ASP A 114 3.12 -16.55 0.48
N LEU A 115 3.95 -16.89 1.46
CA LEU A 115 3.64 -16.72 2.87
C LEU A 115 3.90 -15.28 3.32
N LEU A 116 2.95 -14.72 4.05
CA LEU A 116 3.09 -13.45 4.74
C LEU A 116 3.85 -13.63 6.05
N PRO A 117 4.78 -12.74 6.41
CA PRO A 117 5.61 -12.86 7.60
C PRO A 117 4.89 -12.39 8.89
N PHE A 118 3.57 -12.52 8.94
CA PHE A 118 2.76 -12.03 10.06
C PHE A 118 2.24 -13.21 10.90
N GLU A 119 2.55 -13.19 12.19
CA GLU A 119 2.07 -14.14 13.20
C GLU A 119 1.12 -13.44 14.17
N GLY A 120 0.20 -14.19 14.77
CA GLY A 120 -0.70 -13.67 15.80
C GLY A 120 -1.68 -12.59 15.31
N LEU A 121 -1.95 -12.50 13.99
CA LEU A 121 -2.96 -11.59 13.46
C LEU A 121 -4.36 -11.94 13.97
N MET A 122 -4.62 -13.24 14.15
CA MET A 122 -5.86 -13.78 14.69
C MET A 122 -5.56 -14.66 15.90
N SER A 123 -6.47 -14.69 16.88
CA SER A 123 -6.36 -15.55 18.07
C SER A 123 -6.22 -17.04 17.75
N HIS A 124 -6.70 -17.46 16.58
CA HIS A 124 -6.71 -18.85 16.11
C HIS A 124 -5.76 -19.08 14.93
N GLN A 125 -4.77 -18.21 14.72
CA GLN A 125 -3.80 -18.39 13.64
C GLN A 125 -2.83 -19.55 13.98
N GLU A 126 -2.98 -20.69 13.30
CA GLU A 126 -2.11 -21.86 13.49
C GLU A 126 -0.84 -21.82 12.63
N SER A 127 -0.83 -21.07 11.53
CA SER A 127 0.30 -20.92 10.61
C SER A 127 0.35 -19.54 9.98
N LEU A 128 1.45 -19.20 9.32
CA LEU A 128 1.51 -18.01 8.44
C LEU A 128 0.42 -18.09 7.38
N TYR A 129 -0.22 -16.95 7.09
CA TYR A 129 -1.17 -16.87 5.99
C TYR A 129 -0.42 -16.82 4.66
N THR A 130 -0.97 -17.43 3.62
CA THR A 130 -0.57 -17.09 2.26
C THR A 130 -1.25 -15.78 1.85
N ASN A 131 -0.75 -15.11 0.80
CA ASN A 131 -1.42 -13.94 0.22
C ASN A 131 -2.92 -14.19 -0.06
N LEU A 132 -3.26 -15.30 -0.72
CA LEU A 132 -4.64 -15.67 -1.00
C LEU A 132 -5.43 -16.00 0.27
N GLY A 133 -4.79 -16.64 1.26
CA GLY A 133 -5.41 -16.93 2.55
C GLY A 133 -5.77 -15.66 3.29
N PHE A 134 -4.84 -14.70 3.35
CA PHE A 134 -5.05 -13.39 3.96
C PHE A 134 -6.13 -12.59 3.22
N TYR A 135 -6.10 -12.57 1.88
CA TYR A 135 -7.12 -11.92 1.05
C TYR A 135 -8.54 -12.45 1.33
N LYS A 136 -8.70 -13.77 1.46
CA LYS A 136 -10.00 -14.36 1.85
C LYS A 136 -10.38 -14.02 3.27
N MET A 137 -9.40 -13.98 4.18
CA MET A 137 -9.63 -13.64 5.58
C MET A 137 -10.08 -12.17 5.75
N THR A 138 -9.58 -11.24 4.95
CA THR A 138 -10.01 -9.82 4.99
C THR A 138 -11.26 -9.52 4.18
N HIS A 139 -12.05 -10.54 3.83
CA HIS A 139 -13.34 -10.32 3.16
C HIS A 139 -14.33 -9.61 4.11
N PRO A 140 -15.12 -8.63 3.64
CA PRO A 140 -16.04 -7.86 4.49
C PRO A 140 -17.15 -8.71 5.16
N ASP A 141 -17.41 -9.91 4.67
CA ASP A 141 -18.36 -10.87 5.27
C ASP A 141 -17.74 -11.74 6.39
N ASN A 142 -16.43 -11.63 6.63
CA ASN A 142 -15.76 -12.42 7.65
C ASN A 142 -16.02 -11.84 9.04
N GLU A 143 -16.95 -12.47 9.76
CA GLU A 143 -17.32 -12.11 11.13
C GLU A 143 -16.18 -12.25 12.16
N ASN A 144 -15.07 -12.90 11.79
CA ASN A 144 -13.95 -13.08 12.71
C ASN A 144 -12.96 -11.92 12.68
N LEU A 145 -13.07 -10.95 11.77
CA LEU A 145 -12.12 -9.84 11.72
C LEU A 145 -12.10 -9.07 13.06
N PRO A 146 -10.92 -8.70 13.59
CA PRO A 146 -10.82 -8.01 14.86
C PRO A 146 -11.18 -6.50 14.75
N TYR A 147 -11.59 -6.05 13.57
CA TYR A 147 -12.02 -4.69 13.29
C TYR A 147 -13.13 -4.70 12.23
N VAL A 148 -13.84 -3.57 12.13
CA VAL A 148 -14.80 -3.29 11.06
C VAL A 148 -14.71 -1.80 10.73
N TYR A 149 -14.98 -1.44 9.47
CA TYR A 149 -15.14 -0.04 9.09
C TYR A 149 -16.55 0.45 9.44
N ASP A 150 -16.65 1.66 9.98
CA ASP A 150 -17.95 2.30 10.30
C ASP A 150 -18.87 2.38 9.07
N SER A 151 -18.28 2.60 7.89
CA SER A 151 -18.97 2.51 6.61
C SER A 151 -18.02 2.05 5.52
N LEU A 152 -18.50 1.24 4.58
CA LEU A 152 -17.77 0.93 3.33
C LEU A 152 -18.23 1.81 2.17
N SER A 153 -19.48 2.26 2.17
CA SER A 153 -20.11 2.99 1.06
C SER A 153 -20.02 4.51 1.16
N TYR A 154 -19.85 5.07 2.36
CA TYR A 154 -19.79 6.53 2.57
C TYR A 154 -18.38 7.09 2.41
N TRP A 155 -18.17 8.01 1.47
CA TRP A 155 -16.90 8.67 1.19
C TRP A 155 -17.10 10.16 0.99
N GLU A 156 -16.78 10.98 1.99
CA GLU A 156 -17.03 12.44 2.00
C GLU A 156 -16.46 13.17 0.76
N ALA A 157 -15.36 12.67 0.20
CA ALA A 157 -14.72 13.27 -0.97
C ALA A 157 -15.37 12.88 -2.32
N CYS A 158 -16.36 11.99 -2.33
CA CYS A 158 -17.00 11.48 -3.55
C CYS A 158 -18.35 12.15 -3.84
N TYR A 159 -18.77 12.14 -5.11
CA TYR A 159 -20.11 12.61 -5.51
C TYR A 159 -21.19 11.84 -4.74
N GLU A 160 -22.19 12.57 -4.22
CA GLU A 160 -23.23 12.06 -3.31
C GLU A 160 -22.69 11.27 -2.10
N ASN A 161 -21.42 11.50 -1.76
CA ASN A 161 -20.67 10.78 -0.72
C ASN A 161 -20.57 9.26 -0.94
N SER A 162 -20.56 8.78 -2.19
CA SER A 162 -20.48 7.35 -2.50
C SER A 162 -19.57 7.08 -3.69
N LEU A 163 -18.64 6.14 -3.51
CA LEU A 163 -17.80 5.67 -4.62
C LEU A 163 -18.61 4.99 -5.73
N TYR A 164 -19.73 4.34 -5.38
CA TYR A 164 -20.57 3.68 -6.38
C TYR A 164 -21.37 4.70 -7.19
N ASP A 165 -21.88 5.77 -6.56
CA ASP A 165 -22.57 6.83 -7.28
C ASP A 165 -21.60 7.60 -8.20
N GLN A 166 -20.38 7.82 -7.72
CA GLN A 166 -19.29 8.34 -8.55
C GLN A 166 -18.99 7.43 -9.74
N TYR A 167 -18.93 6.11 -9.54
CA TYR A 167 -18.74 5.12 -10.61
C TYR A 167 -19.89 5.13 -11.63
N LEU A 168 -21.14 5.20 -11.18
CA LEU A 168 -22.30 5.30 -12.08
C LEU A 168 -22.32 6.59 -12.88
N LEU A 169 -21.80 7.68 -12.32
CA LEU A 169 -21.67 8.95 -13.03
C LEU A 169 -20.63 8.86 -14.17
N THR A 170 -19.49 8.22 -13.92
CA THR A 170 -18.38 8.11 -14.90
C THR A 170 -18.55 6.98 -15.91
N SER A 171 -19.27 5.92 -15.54
CA SER A 171 -19.47 4.74 -16.39
C SER A 171 -20.58 4.91 -17.42
N LYS A 172 -21.41 5.96 -17.28
CA LYS A 172 -22.34 6.32 -18.34
C LYS A 172 -21.53 6.71 -19.58
N PRO A 173 -21.75 6.05 -20.74
CA PRO A 173 -21.14 6.49 -21.98
C PRO A 173 -21.40 7.98 -22.11
N GLN A 174 -20.34 8.79 -22.20
CA GLN A 174 -20.48 10.18 -22.53
C GLN A 174 -21.24 10.19 -23.86
N MET A 175 -22.53 10.55 -23.82
CA MET A 175 -23.28 10.69 -25.06
C MET A 175 -22.45 11.65 -25.91
N PRO A 176 -22.13 11.29 -27.17
CA PRO A 176 -21.29 12.12 -28.01
C PRO A 176 -21.87 13.52 -27.91
N SER A 177 -21.07 14.45 -27.38
CA SER A 177 -21.47 15.84 -27.25
C SER A 177 -22.06 16.24 -28.59
N GLU A 178 -23.34 16.64 -28.61
CA GLU A 178 -23.97 17.07 -29.84
C GLU A 178 -23.00 18.02 -30.54
N PRO A 179 -22.74 17.83 -31.84
CA PRO A 179 -21.81 18.69 -32.56
C PRO A 179 -22.23 20.12 -32.26
N VAL A 180 -21.35 20.86 -31.61
CA VAL A 180 -21.54 22.29 -31.40
C VAL A 180 -21.69 22.86 -32.80
N SER A 181 -22.91 23.19 -33.17
CA SER A 181 -23.19 23.84 -34.44
C SER A 181 -22.55 25.22 -34.34
N ASP A 182 -21.37 25.36 -34.93
CA ASP A 182 -20.68 26.63 -35.20
C ASP A 182 -21.48 27.47 -36.21
N ASP A 183 -22.79 27.64 -36.00
CA ASP A 183 -23.60 28.65 -36.70
C ASP A 183 -23.36 30.00 -36.00
N LEU A 184 -22.14 30.51 -36.16
CA LEU A 184 -21.85 31.93 -35.99
C LEU A 184 -22.42 32.68 -37.21
N ASP A 185 -23.54 33.35 -36.97
CA ASP A 185 -24.10 34.41 -37.81
C ASP A 185 -23.10 35.58 -37.89
N ASP A 186 -22.37 35.63 -39.00
CA ASP A 186 -21.51 36.73 -39.44
C ASP A 186 -22.38 37.93 -39.86
N SER A 187 -22.67 38.87 -38.93
CA SER A 187 -23.15 40.21 -39.35
C SER A 187 -23.03 41.33 -38.31
N VAL A 188 -21.81 41.73 -37.89
CA VAL A 188 -21.58 43.14 -37.50
C VAL A 188 -20.25 43.65 -38.05
N SER A 189 -20.37 44.41 -39.13
CA SER A 189 -19.38 45.34 -39.67
C SER A 189 -19.02 46.41 -38.63
N SER A 190 -17.75 46.51 -38.27
CA SER A 190 -17.13 47.76 -37.80
C SER A 190 -15.62 47.71 -38.03
N THR A 191 -15.21 48.50 -39.01
CA THR A 191 -13.82 48.82 -39.37
C THR A 191 -13.08 49.47 -38.21
N ASN A 192 -11.93 48.91 -37.82
CA ASN A 192 -10.81 49.68 -37.29
C ASN A 192 -9.49 49.02 -37.73
N PRO A 193 -8.55 49.76 -38.35
CA PRO A 193 -7.20 49.31 -38.57
C PRO A 193 -6.33 49.74 -37.39
N ASP A 194 -5.66 48.81 -36.73
CA ASP A 194 -4.32 49.14 -36.24
C ASP A 194 -3.50 47.88 -35.97
N ASP A 195 -2.26 47.99 -36.43
CA ASP A 195 -1.22 46.98 -36.49
C ASP A 195 -0.77 46.51 -35.10
N SER A 196 -0.69 45.19 -34.92
CA SER A 196 0.34 44.52 -34.09
C SER A 196 0.27 43.01 -34.30
N ASN A 197 1.13 42.50 -35.20
CA ASN A 197 1.38 41.08 -35.37
C ASN A 197 1.83 40.44 -34.03
N PRO A 198 1.26 39.29 -33.62
CA PRO A 198 1.90 38.46 -32.61
C PRO A 198 3.10 37.71 -33.23
N PRO A 199 4.17 37.45 -32.46
CA PRO A 199 5.31 36.68 -32.96
C PRO A 199 4.89 35.24 -33.22
N THR A 200 5.26 34.76 -34.41
CA THR A 200 5.21 33.37 -34.83
C THR A 200 6.03 32.50 -33.88
N MET A 201 5.40 31.49 -33.29
CA MET A 201 6.07 30.38 -32.63
C MET A 201 6.91 29.61 -33.66
N PRO A 202 8.20 29.34 -33.42
CA PRO A 202 8.95 28.40 -34.24
C PRO A 202 8.49 26.98 -33.96
N ASP A 203 8.39 26.23 -35.04
CA ASP A 203 8.00 24.82 -35.10
C ASP A 203 9.24 23.98 -34.74
N ASP A 204 9.42 23.67 -33.45
CA ASP A 204 10.51 22.80 -32.97
C ASP A 204 10.14 21.33 -33.19
N SER A 205 10.15 20.91 -34.45
CA SER A 205 10.30 19.51 -34.83
C SER A 205 11.74 19.05 -34.54
N ASN A 206 12.05 18.82 -33.26
CA ASN A 206 13.31 18.19 -32.87
C ASN A 206 13.12 16.68 -32.74
N SER A 207 13.57 15.98 -33.77
CA SER A 207 13.88 14.55 -33.76
C SER A 207 14.90 14.28 -32.66
N VAL A 208 14.44 13.76 -31.51
CA VAL A 208 15.33 13.20 -30.49
C VAL A 208 15.90 11.89 -31.02
N THR A 209 17.12 11.94 -31.54
CA THR A 209 17.98 10.76 -31.60
C THR A 209 18.50 10.49 -30.20
N ASP A 210 18.15 9.32 -29.66
CA ASP A 210 18.74 8.74 -28.45
C ASP A 210 20.25 8.54 -28.67
N ASP A 211 21.05 9.54 -28.31
CA ASP A 211 22.48 9.37 -28.05
C ASP A 211 22.68 9.39 -26.53
N SER A 212 22.54 8.21 -25.94
CA SER A 212 22.97 7.93 -24.57
C SER A 212 24.49 8.06 -24.46
N ASN A 213 24.95 9.27 -24.16
CA ASN A 213 26.28 9.51 -23.62
C ASN A 213 26.14 10.39 -22.37
N SER A 214 25.89 9.75 -21.22
CA SER A 214 26.07 10.39 -19.92
C SER A 214 27.56 10.64 -19.68
N PRO A 215 28.00 11.89 -19.45
CA PRO A 215 29.32 12.13 -18.92
C PRO A 215 29.33 11.70 -17.45
N THR A 216 30.25 10.79 -17.13
CA THR A 216 30.68 10.52 -15.77
C THR A 216 31.18 11.82 -15.14
N ASN A 217 30.44 12.36 -14.18
CA ASN A 217 31.00 13.28 -13.19
C ASN A 217 31.60 12.41 -12.06
N PRO A 218 32.92 12.36 -11.90
CA PRO A 218 33.52 11.92 -10.65
C PRO A 218 33.49 13.10 -9.67
N ASP A 219 33.38 12.78 -8.38
CA ASP A 219 33.41 13.71 -7.23
C ASP A 219 32.05 14.17 -6.72
N ASP A 220 31.38 13.26 -6.02
CA ASP A 220 30.70 13.59 -4.76
C ASP A 220 30.87 12.42 -3.79
N THR A 221 32.10 12.28 -3.28
CA THR A 221 32.36 11.51 -2.06
C THR A 221 31.85 12.33 -0.86
N ASN A 222 30.58 12.17 -0.51
CA ASN A 222 30.14 12.38 0.86
C ASN A 222 29.43 11.11 1.35
N SER A 223 30.27 10.30 1.99
CA SER A 223 29.97 9.04 2.63
C SER A 223 29.01 9.25 3.82
N LEU A 224 27.70 9.09 3.59
CA LEU A 224 26.79 8.64 4.66
C LEU A 224 26.74 7.12 4.59
N THR A 225 27.73 6.50 5.24
CA THR A 225 27.64 5.09 5.62
C THR A 225 26.60 4.98 6.73
N ASN A 226 25.38 4.58 6.37
CA ASN A 226 24.53 3.80 7.26
C ASN A 226 24.75 2.33 6.89
N PRO A 227 25.54 1.56 7.65
CA PRO A 227 25.45 0.12 7.59
C PRO A 227 24.24 -0.32 8.44
N ASP A 228 23.64 -1.44 8.02
CA ASP A 228 22.74 -2.30 8.80
C ASP A 228 21.27 -1.88 8.90
N ASP A 229 20.48 -2.25 7.89
CA ASP A 229 19.11 -2.72 8.08
C ASP A 229 18.92 -4.07 7.37
N SER A 230 19.71 -5.06 7.81
CA SER A 230 19.34 -6.46 7.64
C SER A 230 18.36 -6.80 8.76
N ASN A 231 17.07 -6.54 8.53
CA ASN A 231 16.00 -7.06 9.39
C ASN A 231 15.87 -8.57 9.20
N SER A 232 16.79 -9.30 9.80
CA SER A 232 16.61 -10.69 10.18
C SER A 232 15.64 -10.70 11.35
N LEU A 233 14.37 -11.04 11.09
CA LEU A 233 13.40 -11.39 12.12
C LEU A 233 13.88 -12.67 12.85
N THR A 234 14.74 -12.50 13.86
CA THR A 234 15.05 -13.54 14.82
C THR A 234 14.09 -13.47 15.99
N ASN A 235 13.36 -14.57 16.16
CA ASN A 235 12.46 -14.95 17.23
C ASN A 235 13.07 -14.72 18.63
N PRO A 236 12.49 -13.88 19.52
CA PRO A 236 13.01 -13.67 20.87
C PRO A 236 12.37 -14.68 21.82
N ASN A 237 12.84 -15.92 21.80
CA ASN A 237 12.61 -16.87 22.89
C ASN A 237 13.82 -17.79 23.01
N ASP A 238 14.90 -17.26 23.54
CA ASP A 238 15.86 -18.07 24.29
C ASP A 238 16.53 -17.26 25.40
N GLN A 239 16.63 -17.93 26.55
CA GLN A 239 16.87 -17.40 27.88
C GLN A 239 18.32 -16.96 28.12
N SER A 240 18.52 -15.96 28.97
CA SER A 240 19.70 -15.87 29.84
C SER A 240 19.47 -14.86 30.96
N SER A 241 19.16 -15.38 32.15
CA SER A 241 19.21 -14.68 33.42
C SER A 241 20.66 -14.26 33.74
N VAL A 242 20.93 -12.96 33.71
CA VAL A 242 22.13 -12.37 34.32
C VAL A 242 21.67 -11.66 35.58
N THR A 243 22.07 -12.18 36.73
CA THR A 243 21.93 -11.53 38.02
C THR A 243 23.07 -10.52 38.18
N ASP A 244 22.76 -9.24 38.00
CA ASP A 244 23.64 -8.17 38.48
C ASP A 244 23.30 -7.89 39.95
N VAL A 245 24.28 -8.24 40.78
CA VAL A 245 24.45 -7.81 42.16
C VAL A 245 25.22 -6.49 42.09
N ASP A 246 24.64 -5.40 42.60
CA ASP A 246 25.34 -4.44 43.47
C ASP A 246 24.39 -3.31 43.93
N ASP A 247 24.05 -3.40 45.22
CA ASP A 247 23.85 -2.35 46.22
C ASP A 247 22.85 -1.18 45.99
N PRO A 248 21.85 -1.08 46.88
CA PRO A 248 21.76 0.17 47.64
C PRO A 248 21.58 -0.04 49.15
N ASP A 249 22.46 0.59 49.92
CA ASP A 249 22.18 1.14 51.25
C ASP A 249 20.80 1.85 51.24
N ASP A 250 19.90 1.46 52.15
CA ASP A 250 19.34 2.32 53.21
C ASP A 250 18.02 1.74 53.77
N ARG A 251 18.03 1.50 55.09
CA ARG A 251 16.90 1.41 56.04
C ARG A 251 15.88 0.26 55.98
N GLY A 252 15.78 -0.43 57.12
CA GLY A 252 14.49 -0.68 57.73
C GLY A 252 14.33 -2.04 58.40
N SER A 253 14.63 -2.07 59.68
CA SER A 253 14.14 -3.00 60.71
C SER A 253 12.74 -3.58 60.42
N ASP A 254 12.56 -4.91 60.51
CA ASP A 254 11.97 -5.56 61.69
C ASP A 254 11.52 -7.02 61.44
N SER A 255 12.08 -7.91 62.25
CA SER A 255 11.49 -9.08 62.93
C SER A 255 10.70 -10.18 62.18
N ALA A 256 11.23 -11.40 62.41
CA ALA A 256 10.53 -12.63 62.85
C ALA A 256 9.70 -13.42 61.82
N SER A 257 10.15 -14.64 61.48
CA SER A 257 9.62 -15.95 61.96
C SER A 257 8.53 -16.47 61.03
N GLU A 258 8.32 -17.74 60.71
CA GLU A 258 8.87 -19.07 60.97
C GLU A 258 8.10 -19.98 59.96
N ASP A 259 8.62 -21.18 59.69
CA ASP A 259 7.91 -22.35 59.14
C ASP A 259 7.34 -22.25 57.71
N GLY A 260 7.58 -23.18 56.79
CA GLY A 260 7.67 -24.63 56.90
C GLY A 260 6.70 -25.24 55.87
N SER A 261 6.93 -26.50 55.46
CA SER A 261 6.05 -27.36 54.65
C SER A 261 5.86 -26.99 53.16
N ASP A 262 5.66 -27.88 52.20
CA ASP A 262 5.76 -29.34 52.07
C ASP A 262 5.50 -29.62 50.57
N SER A 263 5.97 -30.78 50.14
CA SER A 263 5.78 -31.45 48.85
C SER A 263 4.38 -31.34 48.22
N THR A 264 4.32 -31.41 46.88
CA THR A 264 3.69 -32.54 46.16
C THR A 264 3.91 -32.41 44.65
N SER A 265 4.51 -33.46 44.11
CA SER A 265 4.48 -33.89 42.71
C SER A 265 3.13 -34.55 42.39
N GLU A 266 2.50 -34.19 41.29
CA GLU A 266 1.49 -35.05 40.64
C GLU A 266 1.76 -35.16 39.13
N ASP A 267 2.19 -36.36 38.74
CA ASP A 267 2.13 -36.90 37.39
C ASP A 267 0.67 -37.18 37.01
N GLY A 268 0.24 -36.74 35.81
CA GLY A 268 -1.12 -36.94 35.32
C GLY A 268 -1.17 -37.18 33.81
N SER A 269 -0.86 -38.41 33.41
CA SER A 269 -1.01 -38.96 32.06
C SER A 269 -2.48 -39.25 31.71
N GLY A 270 -2.89 -39.07 30.45
CA GLY A 270 -4.13 -39.61 29.87
C GLY A 270 -4.73 -38.71 28.78
N SER A 271 -4.36 -38.86 27.51
CA SER A 271 -4.97 -39.79 26.52
C SER A 271 -6.51 -39.79 26.54
N THR A 272 -7.15 -39.24 25.49
CA THR A 272 -7.92 -40.03 24.53
C THR A 272 -8.51 -39.17 23.40
N SER A 273 -8.19 -39.62 22.19
CA SER A 273 -8.78 -39.23 20.91
C SER A 273 -10.25 -39.63 20.82
N LYS A 274 -11.12 -38.72 20.36
CA LYS A 274 -12.42 -39.06 19.77
C LYS A 274 -12.67 -38.26 18.50
N HIS A 275 -12.44 -38.96 17.39
CA HIS A 275 -12.94 -38.70 16.05
C HIS A 275 -14.48 -38.60 16.07
N SER A 276 -15.04 -37.45 15.66
CA SER A 276 -16.47 -37.32 15.35
C SER A 276 -16.63 -36.93 13.88
N THR A 277 -17.16 -37.88 13.11
CA THR A 277 -17.59 -37.72 11.73
C THR A 277 -18.95 -37.01 11.71
N SER A 278 -19.00 -35.77 11.24
CA SER A 278 -20.26 -35.07 10.99
C SER A 278 -20.70 -35.28 9.54
N LYS A 279 -21.90 -35.84 9.37
CA LYS A 279 -22.54 -36.11 8.09
C LYS A 279 -23.15 -34.83 7.52
N HIS A 280 -22.81 -34.57 6.27
CA HIS A 280 -23.43 -33.59 5.38
C HIS A 280 -24.94 -33.87 5.22
N SER A 281 -25.77 -32.85 5.39
CA SER A 281 -27.19 -32.87 5.02
C SER A 281 -27.48 -31.68 4.12
N THR A 282 -27.65 -31.94 2.83
CA THR A 282 -28.04 -30.97 1.81
C THR A 282 -29.56 -30.79 1.85
N SER A 283 -30.02 -29.58 2.18
CA SER A 283 -31.41 -29.17 2.00
C SER A 283 -31.53 -28.44 0.66
N LYS A 284 -32.32 -29.03 -0.24
CA LYS A 284 -32.83 -28.35 -1.45
C LYS A 284 -33.99 -27.45 -1.04
N HIS A 285 -33.93 -26.18 -1.41
CA HIS A 285 -35.14 -25.36 -1.51
C HIS A 285 -35.36 -24.96 -2.97
N SER A 286 -36.49 -25.46 -3.48
CA SER A 286 -37.19 -24.92 -4.64
C SER A 286 -38.28 -23.99 -4.11
N THR A 287 -38.25 -22.75 -4.58
CA THR A 287 -39.42 -21.98 -5.03
C THR A 287 -38.89 -20.81 -5.85
#